data_AF-A0A7S3CDZ3-F1
#
_entry.id   AF-A0A7S3CDZ3-F1
#
_cell.length_a   1.000
_cell.length_b   1.000
_cell.length_c   1.000
_cell.angle_alpha   90.00
_cell.angle_beta   90.00
_cell.angle_gamma   90.00
#
_symmetry.space_group_name_H-M   'P 1'
#
loop_
_entity.id
_entity.type
_entity.pdbx_description
1 polymer ?
#
loop_
_entity_poly.entity_id
_entity_poly.type
_entity_poly.pdbx_seq_one_letter_code
_entity_poly.pdbx_strand_id
1 'polypeptide(L)'
;MAAMRRLRGEREALEAVLSLATALEDCHHATEALRLLLPQRDYASILDVMGSLERSLGDGGEHGGVGASGLRCVAGALKKMEQTRAELIGDMSADFVRLGLGSVGHPQRPGGGLGGGGAELVYAMLPLVLSLHRTGALADAVKSFYDTLEHRLKSGAPELLWELGRQEAEAGENEAGEGEDGHGDGDLRDLVSGLALDSYLRVQSRMVKELRTWARSSLGGVRMAVEAALKESFFVYSQGFDSMADCLEDSVASFWVRVLQMRQACHRSLKLSEFLRHVSATRGELGGDQGGGRANGRHGVVRNALNAQCKSYLEVVHKYCKTKVVSALQH
;
A
#
# COMPACT_ATOMS: atom_id res chain seq x y z
N MET A 1 34.86 28.26 -61.20
CA MET A 1 34.41 28.64 -59.85
C MET A 1 32.90 28.46 -59.64
N ALA A 2 32.02 28.98 -60.51
CA ALA A 2 30.55 28.87 -60.34
C ALA A 2 30.01 27.42 -60.37
N ALA A 3 30.49 26.58 -61.28
CA ALA A 3 30.07 25.17 -61.36
C ALA A 3 30.44 24.34 -60.12
N MET A 4 31.62 24.59 -59.54
CA MET A 4 32.07 23.94 -58.30
C MET A 4 31.22 24.32 -57.08
N ARG A 5 30.76 25.58 -57.00
CA ARG A 5 29.82 26.00 -55.94
C ARG A 5 28.44 25.36 -56.12
N ARG A 6 27.97 25.23 -57.37
CA ARG A 6 26.70 24.57 -57.68
C ARG A 6 26.73 23.09 -57.30
N LEU A 7 27.77 22.36 -57.70
CA LEU A 7 27.93 20.93 -57.34
C LEU A 7 28.04 20.72 -55.82
N ARG A 8 28.68 21.65 -55.09
CA ARG A 8 28.72 21.59 -53.63
C ARG A 8 27.32 21.77 -53.02
N GLY A 9 26.53 22.73 -53.51
CA GLY A 9 25.14 22.91 -53.05
C GLY A 9 24.22 21.75 -53.41
N GLU A 10 24.37 21.14 -54.60
CA GLU A 10 23.62 19.94 -55.01
C GLU A 10 23.99 18.72 -54.15
N ARG A 11 25.28 18.58 -53.80
CA ARG A 11 25.74 17.54 -52.86
C ARG A 11 25.15 17.73 -51.46
N GLU A 12 25.20 18.94 -50.91
CA GLU A 12 24.63 19.27 -49.61
C GLU A 12 23.10 18.99 -49.58
N ALA A 13 22.40 19.31 -50.67
CA ALA A 13 20.98 19.01 -50.81
C ALA A 13 20.69 17.50 -50.86
N LEU A 14 21.50 16.72 -51.59
CA LEU A 14 21.36 15.26 -51.67
C LEU A 14 21.67 14.58 -50.33
N GLU A 15 22.70 15.03 -49.61
CA GLU A 15 23.03 14.54 -48.26
C GLU A 15 21.86 14.83 -47.29
N ALA A 16 21.24 16.01 -47.38
CA ALA A 16 20.05 16.34 -46.57
C ALA A 16 18.84 15.45 -46.90
N VAL A 17 18.60 15.15 -48.18
CA VAL A 17 17.49 14.26 -48.60
C VAL A 17 17.72 12.82 -48.13
N LEU A 18 18.95 12.30 -48.24
CA LEU A 18 19.29 10.97 -47.75
C LEU A 18 19.14 10.86 -46.23
N SER A 19 19.59 11.88 -45.50
CA SER A 19 19.39 11.98 -44.06
C SER A 19 17.90 11.95 -43.69
N LEU A 20 17.07 12.69 -44.42
CA LEU A 20 15.63 12.72 -44.17
C LEU A 20 14.94 11.39 -44.50
N ALA A 21 15.32 10.74 -45.60
CA ALA A 21 14.77 9.44 -45.98
C ALA A 21 15.07 8.37 -44.93
N THR A 22 16.31 8.34 -44.42
CA THR A 22 16.73 7.42 -43.35
C THR A 22 15.92 7.66 -42.07
N ALA A 23 15.72 8.92 -41.67
CA ALA A 23 14.92 9.25 -40.50
C ALA A 23 13.44 8.81 -40.65
N LEU A 24 12.89 8.89 -41.86
CA LEU A 24 11.52 8.42 -42.13
C LEU A 24 11.41 6.89 -42.11
N GLU A 25 12.41 6.17 -42.61
CA GLU A 25 12.49 4.71 -42.50
C GLU A 25 12.59 4.26 -41.03
N ASP A 26 13.43 4.91 -40.23
CA ASP A 26 13.53 4.65 -38.79
C ASP A 26 12.19 4.88 -38.08
N CYS A 27 11.50 5.97 -38.41
CA CYS A 27 10.17 6.26 -37.86
C CYS A 27 9.14 5.19 -38.26
N HIS A 28 9.19 4.71 -39.50
CA HIS A 28 8.29 3.66 -39.97
C HIS A 28 8.54 2.35 -39.21
N HIS A 29 9.79 1.92 -39.10
CA HIS A 29 10.16 0.70 -38.38
C HIS A 29 9.80 0.76 -36.89
N ALA A 30 10.08 1.87 -36.21
CA ALA A 30 9.71 2.02 -34.81
C ALA A 30 8.18 2.11 -34.61
N THR A 31 7.42 2.66 -35.56
CA THR A 31 5.96 2.64 -35.52
C THR A 31 5.41 1.21 -35.65
N GLU A 32 5.95 0.40 -36.56
CA GLU A 32 5.57 -1.01 -36.70
C GLU A 32 5.93 -1.82 -35.44
N ALA A 33 7.11 -1.59 -34.85
CA ALA A 33 7.50 -2.21 -33.59
C ALA A 33 6.53 -1.85 -32.45
N LEU A 34 6.15 -0.58 -32.31
CA LEU A 34 5.19 -0.16 -31.29
C LEU A 34 3.81 -0.81 -31.47
N ARG A 35 3.34 -0.99 -32.72
CA ARG A 35 2.07 -1.70 -33.00
C ARG A 35 2.08 -3.14 -32.51
N LEU A 36 3.24 -3.80 -32.57
CA LEU A 36 3.40 -5.18 -32.09
C LEU A 36 3.57 -5.26 -30.57
N LEU A 37 4.27 -4.29 -29.97
CA LEU A 37 4.63 -4.31 -28.55
C LEU A 37 3.53 -3.79 -27.62
N LEU A 38 2.76 -2.77 -28.02
CA LEU A 38 1.70 -2.17 -27.20
C LEU A 38 0.67 -3.19 -26.69
N PRO A 39 0.14 -4.12 -27.51
CA PRO A 39 -0.79 -5.14 -27.03
C PRO A 39 -0.17 -6.13 -26.04
N GLN A 40 1.14 -6.35 -26.12
CA GLN A 40 1.86 -7.31 -25.27
C GLN A 40 2.25 -6.71 -23.90
N ARG A 41 2.08 -5.39 -23.72
CA ARG A 41 2.49 -4.66 -22.50
C ARG A 41 3.96 -4.88 -22.15
N ASP A 42 4.82 -5.06 -23.15
CA ASP A 42 6.27 -5.08 -22.93
C ASP A 42 6.80 -3.65 -22.77
N TYR A 43 6.58 -3.10 -21.57
CA TYR A 43 6.86 -1.72 -21.25
C TYR A 43 8.33 -1.34 -21.47
N ALA A 44 9.27 -2.24 -21.22
CA ALA A 44 10.70 -1.97 -21.40
C ALA A 44 11.01 -1.78 -22.89
N SER A 45 10.58 -2.71 -23.74
CA SER A 45 10.78 -2.63 -25.20
C SER A 45 10.04 -1.43 -25.80
N ILE A 46 8.83 -1.11 -25.31
CA ILE A 46 8.07 0.08 -25.75
C ILE A 46 8.86 1.36 -25.45
N LEU A 47 9.39 1.50 -24.23
CA LEU A 47 10.19 2.68 -23.84
C LEU A 47 11.48 2.80 -24.67
N ASP A 48 12.16 1.68 -24.96
CA ASP A 48 13.39 1.67 -25.75
C ASP A 48 13.12 2.07 -27.23
N VAL A 49 12.01 1.60 -27.81
CA VAL A 49 11.57 2.01 -29.16
C VAL A 49 11.15 3.48 -29.18
N MET A 50 10.38 3.95 -28.19
CA MET A 50 9.99 5.36 -28.08
C MET A 50 11.21 6.29 -27.92
N GLY A 51 12.18 5.92 -27.09
CA GLY A 51 13.41 6.69 -26.90
C GLY A 51 14.30 6.72 -28.14
N SER A 52 14.26 5.66 -28.97
CA SER A 52 14.94 5.65 -30.27
C SER A 52 14.25 6.57 -31.27
N LEU A 53 12.92 6.55 -31.32
CA LEU A 53 12.12 7.40 -32.20
C LEU A 53 12.21 8.89 -31.79
N GLU A 54 12.28 9.19 -30.49
CA GLU A 54 12.56 10.55 -29.99
C GLU A 54 13.93 11.07 -30.42
N ARG A 55 14.96 10.22 -30.39
CA ARG A 55 16.30 10.60 -30.89
C ARG A 55 16.26 10.86 -32.39
N SER A 56 15.71 9.95 -33.19
CA SER A 56 15.62 10.12 -34.65
C SER A 56 14.79 11.35 -35.07
N LEU A 57 13.78 11.74 -34.28
CA LEU A 57 12.96 12.93 -34.55
C LEU A 57 13.52 14.23 -33.95
N GLY A 58 14.24 14.13 -32.82
CA GLY A 58 14.72 15.27 -32.04
C GLY A 58 16.12 15.75 -32.43
N ASP A 59 16.96 14.88 -33.00
CA ASP A 59 18.32 15.26 -33.42
C ASP A 59 18.28 16.10 -34.70
N GLY A 60 18.28 17.42 -34.55
CA GLY A 60 18.98 18.30 -35.49
C GLY A 60 20.47 18.21 -35.16
N GLY A 61 21.10 17.10 -35.54
CA GLY A 61 22.32 16.62 -34.88
C GLY A 61 23.50 17.59 -34.81
N GLU A 62 24.40 17.31 -33.86
CA GLU A 62 25.76 17.87 -33.71
C GLU A 62 26.64 17.74 -34.98
N HIS A 63 26.12 17.15 -36.07
CA HIS A 63 26.81 16.95 -37.35
C HIS A 63 26.18 17.72 -38.53
N GLY A 64 25.32 18.71 -38.27
CA GLY A 64 24.84 19.62 -39.33
C GLY A 64 23.87 19.00 -40.32
N GLY A 65 23.29 17.84 -40.00
CA GLY A 65 22.18 17.25 -40.75
C GLY A 65 20.87 17.97 -40.45
N VAL A 66 20.07 18.24 -41.49
CA VAL A 66 18.70 18.73 -41.34
C VAL A 66 17.87 17.60 -40.73
N GLY A 67 17.79 17.56 -39.40
CA GLY A 67 16.93 16.61 -38.68
C GLY A 67 15.47 16.76 -39.11
N ALA A 68 14.69 15.68 -38.94
CA ALA A 68 13.26 15.69 -39.25
C ALA A 68 12.46 16.69 -38.40
N SER A 69 13.07 17.24 -37.34
CA SER A 69 12.53 18.31 -36.47
C SER A 69 12.07 19.57 -37.22
N GLY A 70 12.63 19.85 -38.41
CA GLY A 70 12.18 20.96 -39.26
C GLY A 70 10.83 20.73 -39.96
N LEU A 71 10.31 19.50 -39.94
CA LEU A 71 9.02 19.17 -40.55
C LEU A 71 7.86 19.46 -39.58
N ARG A 72 6.88 20.23 -40.06
CA ARG A 72 5.70 20.60 -39.26
C ARG A 72 4.87 19.38 -38.79
N CYS A 73 4.94 18.27 -39.51
CA CYS A 73 4.30 17.01 -39.12
C CYS A 73 5.00 16.29 -37.95
N VAL A 74 6.30 16.54 -37.73
CA VAL A 74 7.11 15.91 -36.67
C VAL A 74 6.89 16.59 -35.32
N ALA A 75 6.67 17.91 -35.28
CA ALA A 75 6.35 18.62 -34.04
C ALA A 75 5.07 18.09 -33.37
N GLY A 76 4.05 17.74 -34.16
CA GLY A 76 2.82 17.11 -33.65
C GLY A 76 3.05 15.67 -33.15
N ALA A 77 3.99 14.95 -33.75
CA ALA A 77 4.33 13.58 -33.36
C ALA A 77 5.05 13.55 -32.00
N LEU A 78 6.03 14.43 -31.76
CA LEU A 78 6.75 14.52 -30.48
C LEU A 78 5.80 14.78 -29.30
N LYS A 79 4.86 15.72 -29.46
CA LYS A 79 3.83 15.99 -28.43
C LYS A 79 2.95 14.77 -28.16
N LYS A 80 2.56 14.05 -29.22
CA LYS A 80 1.75 12.84 -29.09
C LYS A 80 2.52 11.70 -28.43
N MET A 81 3.82 11.59 -28.67
CA MET A 81 4.69 10.63 -27.99
C MET A 81 4.82 10.93 -26.50
N GLU A 82 5.01 12.20 -26.13
CA GLU A 82 5.05 12.61 -24.73
C GLU A 82 3.74 12.25 -24.00
N GLN A 83 2.59 12.52 -24.64
CA GLN A 83 1.30 12.08 -24.12
C GLN A 83 1.22 10.55 -23.99
N THR A 84 1.63 9.80 -25.02
CA THR A 84 1.62 8.33 -25.00
C THR A 84 2.52 7.78 -23.89
N ARG A 85 3.67 8.42 -23.64
CA ARG A 85 4.57 8.07 -22.53
C ARG A 85 3.88 8.28 -21.19
N ALA A 86 3.19 9.40 -21.00
CA ALA A 86 2.45 9.67 -19.78
C ALA A 86 1.33 8.63 -19.54
N GLU A 87 0.58 8.28 -20.59
CA GLU A 87 -0.43 7.21 -20.55
C GLU A 87 0.20 5.86 -20.18
N LEU A 88 1.33 5.50 -20.80
CA LEU A 88 2.06 4.27 -20.50
C LEU A 88 2.54 4.22 -19.04
N ILE A 89 3.03 5.34 -18.50
CA ILE A 89 3.41 5.45 -17.08
C ILE A 89 2.20 5.24 -16.18
N GLY A 90 1.05 5.80 -16.54
CA GLY A 90 -0.22 5.58 -15.86
C GLY A 90 -0.59 4.09 -15.82
N ASP A 91 -0.55 3.42 -16.98
CA ASP A 91 -0.85 1.99 -17.10
C ASP A 91 0.11 1.11 -16.30
N MET A 92 1.42 1.38 -16.39
CA MET A 92 2.43 0.68 -15.59
C MET A 92 2.19 0.86 -14.09
N SER A 93 1.85 2.07 -13.65
CA SER A 93 1.57 2.35 -12.24
C SER A 93 0.31 1.63 -11.77
N ALA A 94 -0.74 1.60 -12.59
CA ALA A 94 -1.97 0.87 -12.29
C ALA A 94 -1.71 -0.65 -12.20
N ASP A 95 -0.94 -1.22 -13.12
CA ASP A 95 -0.55 -2.63 -13.08
C ASP A 95 0.35 -2.96 -11.89
N PHE A 96 1.27 -2.07 -11.51
CA PHE A 96 2.10 -2.20 -10.32
C PHE A 96 1.23 -2.30 -9.05
N VAL A 97 0.26 -1.39 -8.87
CA VAL A 97 -0.66 -1.40 -7.73
C VAL A 97 -1.53 -2.66 -7.77
N ARG A 98 -2.06 -3.02 -8.94
CA ARG A 98 -2.92 -4.20 -9.12
C ARG A 98 -2.21 -5.49 -8.75
N LEU A 99 -0.97 -5.69 -9.21
CA LEU A 99 -0.18 -6.88 -8.90
C LEU A 99 0.24 -6.92 -7.43
N GLY A 100 0.75 -5.79 -6.91
CA GLY A 100 1.18 -5.70 -5.51
C GLY A 100 0.05 -5.96 -4.52
N LEU A 101 -1.18 -5.55 -4.86
CA LEU A 101 -2.36 -5.85 -4.05
C LEU A 101 -2.98 -7.21 -4.35
N GLY A 102 -2.82 -7.74 -5.56
CA GLY A 102 -3.37 -9.03 -5.98
C GLY A 102 -2.70 -10.23 -5.32
N SER A 103 -1.41 -10.11 -4.96
CA SER A 103 -0.68 -11.10 -4.17
C SER A 103 -1.07 -11.15 -2.70
N VAL A 104 -1.91 -10.21 -2.26
CA VAL A 104 -2.30 -10.06 -0.87
C VAL A 104 -3.81 -10.27 -0.78
N GLY A 105 -4.22 -11.31 -0.05
CA GLY A 105 -5.63 -11.50 0.28
C GLY A 105 -6.24 -10.25 0.95
N HIS A 106 -7.56 -10.11 0.91
CA HIS A 106 -8.23 -9.04 1.66
C HIS A 106 -8.16 -9.33 3.16
N PRO A 107 -8.04 -8.33 4.06
CA PRO A 107 -8.14 -8.54 5.51
C PRO A 107 -9.48 -9.14 5.96
N GLN A 108 -10.48 -9.26 5.08
CA GLN A 108 -11.84 -9.73 5.34
C GLN A 108 -12.00 -11.27 5.30
N ARG A 109 -10.93 -12.06 5.20
CA ARG A 109 -11.04 -13.54 5.15
C ARG A 109 -10.18 -14.20 6.22
N PRO A 110 -10.74 -14.49 7.41
CA PRO A 110 -10.04 -15.28 8.42
C PRO A 110 -9.72 -16.66 7.84
N GLY A 111 -8.44 -17.06 7.88
CA GLY A 111 -7.98 -18.34 7.36
C GLY A 111 -7.77 -18.41 5.84
N GLY A 112 -7.89 -17.29 5.12
CA GLY A 112 -7.41 -17.19 3.73
C GLY A 112 -5.89 -17.39 3.71
N GLY A 113 -5.43 -18.54 3.24
CA GLY A 113 -4.02 -18.93 3.27
C GLY A 113 -3.10 -17.84 2.73
N LEU A 114 -2.17 -17.36 3.57
CA LEU A 114 -1.05 -16.49 3.19
C LEU A 114 0.03 -17.24 2.38
N GLY A 115 -0.38 -18.27 1.64
CA GLY A 115 0.50 -19.21 0.96
C GLY A 115 0.39 -19.02 -0.54
N GLY A 116 1.30 -18.23 -1.11
CA GLY A 116 1.43 -18.15 -2.57
C GLY A 116 2.40 -17.09 -3.04
N GLY A 117 3.65 -17.50 -3.27
CA GLY A 117 4.42 -16.91 -4.38
C GLY A 117 5.08 -15.55 -4.17
N GLY A 118 5.79 -15.32 -3.05
CA GLY A 118 6.68 -14.15 -2.97
C GLY A 118 7.66 -14.06 -4.15
N ALA A 119 8.17 -15.21 -4.62
CA ALA A 119 8.99 -15.29 -5.84
C ALA A 119 8.18 -14.99 -7.12
N GLU A 120 6.94 -15.46 -7.20
CA GLU A 120 6.06 -15.26 -8.36
C GLU A 120 5.69 -13.77 -8.52
N LEU A 121 5.39 -13.08 -7.41
CA LEU A 121 5.19 -11.65 -7.39
C LEU A 121 6.44 -10.90 -7.84
N VAL A 122 7.62 -11.29 -7.34
CA VAL A 122 8.90 -10.68 -7.75
C VAL A 122 9.10 -10.80 -9.26
N TYR A 123 8.89 -11.99 -9.84
CA TYR A 123 9.01 -12.20 -11.28
C TYR A 123 7.98 -11.39 -12.08
N ALA A 124 6.73 -11.32 -11.62
CA ALA A 124 5.68 -10.56 -12.29
C ALA A 124 5.90 -9.04 -12.21
N MET A 125 6.46 -8.54 -11.12
CA MET A 125 6.70 -7.10 -10.90
C MET A 125 8.03 -6.61 -11.49
N LEU A 126 9.01 -7.50 -11.72
CA LEU A 126 10.35 -7.11 -12.18
C LEU A 126 10.33 -6.21 -13.43
N PRO A 127 9.59 -6.54 -14.52
CA PRO A 127 9.55 -5.69 -15.71
C PRO A 127 8.94 -4.31 -15.43
N LEU A 128 7.92 -4.25 -14.57
CA LEU A 128 7.25 -3.01 -14.17
C LEU A 128 8.17 -2.13 -13.34
N VAL A 129 8.84 -2.69 -12.33
CA VAL A 129 9.76 -1.94 -11.46
C VAL A 129 10.88 -1.34 -12.28
N LEU A 130 11.50 -2.12 -13.17
CA LEU A 130 12.58 -1.61 -14.03
C LEU A 130 12.10 -0.51 -14.98
N SER A 131 10.92 -0.69 -15.59
CA SER A 131 10.35 0.29 -16.52
C SER A 131 9.97 1.60 -15.81
N LEU A 132 9.31 1.50 -14.65
CA LEU A 132 8.96 2.66 -13.81
C LEU A 132 10.19 3.35 -13.23
N HIS A 133 11.26 2.60 -12.92
CA HIS A 133 12.52 3.18 -12.46
C HIS A 133 13.18 3.99 -13.57
N ARG A 134 13.23 3.46 -14.80
CA ARG A 134 13.78 4.15 -15.98
C ARG A 134 13.03 5.44 -16.30
N THR A 135 11.71 5.50 -16.07
CA THR A 135 10.91 6.71 -16.30
C THR A 135 10.92 7.70 -15.12
N GLY A 136 11.52 7.33 -13.98
CA GLY A 136 11.49 8.13 -12.76
C GLY A 136 10.15 8.07 -12.00
N ALA A 137 9.17 7.29 -12.46
CA ALA A 137 7.82 7.21 -11.89
C ALA A 137 7.66 6.14 -10.80
N LEU A 138 8.69 5.35 -10.49
CA LEU A 138 8.61 4.27 -9.51
C LEU A 138 8.21 4.76 -8.11
N ALA A 139 8.72 5.92 -7.67
CA ALA A 139 8.38 6.47 -6.36
C ALA A 139 6.88 6.77 -6.24
N ASP A 140 6.28 7.34 -7.29
CA ASP A 140 4.86 7.65 -7.34
C ASP A 140 4.01 6.38 -7.38
N ALA A 141 4.43 5.36 -8.12
CA ALA A 141 3.75 4.06 -8.16
C ALA A 141 3.79 3.36 -6.79
N VAL A 142 4.93 3.37 -6.10
CA VAL A 142 5.08 2.83 -4.73
C VAL A 142 4.18 3.59 -3.75
N LYS A 143 4.14 4.92 -3.86
CA LYS A 143 3.26 5.75 -3.03
C LYS A 143 1.77 5.43 -3.28
N SER A 144 1.36 5.33 -4.54
CA SER A 144 -0.02 4.97 -4.91
C SER A 144 -0.42 3.58 -4.40
N PHE A 145 0.50 2.61 -4.47
CA PHE A 145 0.32 1.30 -3.86
C PHE A 145 0.10 1.40 -2.35
N TYR A 146 0.96 2.15 -1.65
CA TYR A 146 0.85 2.37 -0.22
C TYR A 146 -0.46 3.06 0.16
N ASP A 147 -0.86 4.14 -0.52
CA ASP A 147 -2.09 4.87 -0.24
C ASP A 147 -3.32 3.94 -0.39
N THR A 148 -3.31 3.09 -1.42
CA THR A 148 -4.37 2.10 -1.65
C THR A 148 -4.36 1.00 -0.58
N LEU A 149 -3.17 0.56 -0.16
CA LEU A 149 -3.01 -0.43 0.91
C LEU A 149 -3.51 0.11 2.25
N GLU A 150 -3.13 1.33 2.61
CA GLU A 150 -3.59 1.99 3.84
C GLU A 150 -5.12 2.20 3.81
N HIS A 151 -5.68 2.57 2.66
CA HIS A 151 -7.12 2.68 2.51
C HIS A 151 -7.82 1.33 2.74
N ARG A 152 -7.34 0.24 2.13
CA ARG A 152 -7.88 -1.12 2.34
C ARG A 152 -7.76 -1.59 3.77
N LEU A 153 -6.69 -1.22 4.47
CA LEU A 153 -6.55 -1.49 5.90
C LEU A 153 -7.66 -0.81 6.70
N LYS A 154 -7.86 0.50 6.46
CA LYS A 154 -8.83 1.31 7.19
C LYS A 154 -10.28 0.89 6.93
N SER A 155 -10.61 0.50 5.71
CA SER A 155 -11.95 0.03 5.35
C SER A 155 -12.19 -1.44 5.74
N GLY A 156 -11.17 -2.30 5.62
CA GLY A 156 -11.30 -3.72 5.92
C GLY A 156 -11.21 -4.08 7.41
N ALA A 157 -10.54 -3.26 8.24
CA ALA A 157 -10.39 -3.56 9.67
C ALA A 157 -11.72 -3.59 10.46
N PRO A 158 -12.69 -2.68 10.25
CA PRO A 158 -14.03 -2.79 10.82
C PRO A 158 -14.75 -4.08 10.44
N GLU A 159 -14.66 -4.50 9.18
CA GLU A 159 -15.32 -5.70 8.68
C GLU A 159 -14.68 -6.98 9.25
N LEU A 160 -13.35 -7.03 9.34
CA LEU A 160 -12.65 -8.11 10.04
C LEU A 160 -13.09 -8.19 11.51
N LEU A 161 -13.19 -7.06 12.21
CA LEU A 161 -13.65 -7.03 13.59
C LEU A 161 -15.10 -7.54 13.71
N TRP A 162 -15.96 -7.15 12.77
CA TRP A 162 -17.33 -7.62 12.70
C TRP A 162 -17.39 -9.14 12.54
N GLU A 163 -16.65 -9.69 11.58
CA GLU A 163 -16.66 -11.12 11.31
C GLU A 163 -16.10 -11.93 12.48
N LEU A 164 -14.97 -11.52 13.06
CA LEU A 164 -14.39 -12.15 14.24
C LEU A 164 -15.34 -12.06 15.45
N GLY A 165 -15.98 -10.91 15.64
CA GLY A 165 -16.95 -10.69 16.72
C GLY A 165 -18.18 -11.59 16.56
N ARG A 166 -18.71 -11.69 15.35
CA ARG A 166 -19.85 -12.57 15.04
C ARG A 166 -19.51 -14.04 15.27
N GLN A 167 -18.36 -14.52 14.80
CA GLN A 167 -17.90 -15.90 15.02
C GLN A 167 -17.85 -16.25 16.52
N GLU A 168 -17.41 -15.32 17.36
CA GLU A 168 -17.29 -15.53 18.80
C GLU A 168 -18.61 -15.36 19.55
N ALA A 169 -19.56 -14.59 19.00
CA ALA A 169 -20.94 -14.51 19.51
C ALA A 169 -21.71 -15.82 19.23
N GLU A 170 -21.67 -16.30 17.98
CA GLU A 170 -22.31 -17.56 17.55
C GLU A 170 -21.72 -18.79 18.27
N ALA A 171 -20.41 -18.78 18.57
CA ALA A 171 -19.78 -19.82 19.36
C ALA A 171 -20.23 -19.81 20.83
N GLY A 172 -20.60 -18.65 21.37
CA GLY A 172 -21.10 -18.51 22.74
C GLY A 172 -22.59 -18.87 22.88
N GLU A 173 -23.41 -18.61 21.87
CA GLU A 173 -24.83 -19.00 21.85
C GLU A 173 -25.03 -20.51 21.69
N ASN A 174 -24.11 -21.22 21.04
CA ASN A 174 -24.14 -22.69 21.03
C ASN A 174 -23.89 -23.34 22.41
N GLU A 175 -23.50 -22.56 23.44
CA GLU A 175 -23.41 -23.01 24.84
C GLU A 175 -24.63 -22.58 25.69
N ALA A 176 -25.48 -21.68 25.19
CA ALA A 176 -26.69 -21.18 25.86
C ALA A 176 -27.83 -21.07 24.84
N GLY A 177 -28.68 -22.10 24.79
CA GLY A 177 -29.57 -22.39 23.66
C GLY A 177 -30.47 -21.27 23.11
N GLU A 178 -30.79 -21.45 21.82
CA GLU A 178 -31.87 -20.89 21.00
C GLU A 178 -32.41 -19.50 21.40
N GLY A 179 -31.82 -18.46 20.81
CA GLY A 179 -32.38 -17.10 20.72
C GLY A 179 -32.52 -16.68 19.25
N GLU A 180 -33.67 -16.09 18.92
CA GLU A 180 -34.18 -15.80 17.58
C GLU A 180 -33.25 -14.99 16.66
N ASP A 181 -33.23 -15.37 15.38
CA ASP A 181 -32.57 -14.70 14.25
C ASP A 181 -33.06 -13.26 14.06
N GLY A 182 -32.39 -12.32 14.74
CA GLY A 182 -32.47 -10.90 14.45
C GLY A 182 -31.36 -10.50 13.46
N HIS A 183 -31.65 -10.51 12.16
CA HIS A 183 -30.79 -9.91 11.14
C HIS A 183 -30.85 -8.37 11.26
N GLY A 184 -30.20 -7.84 12.31
CA GLY A 184 -30.04 -6.41 12.55
C GLY A 184 -28.70 -5.93 12.04
N ASP A 185 -28.72 -4.86 11.27
CA ASP A 185 -27.58 -3.97 10.98
C ASP A 185 -27.07 -3.38 12.31
N GLY A 186 -26.39 -4.21 13.11
CA GLY A 186 -25.94 -3.84 14.45
C GLY A 186 -24.75 -2.90 14.38
N ASP A 187 -24.68 -1.93 15.29
CA ASP A 187 -23.48 -1.10 15.44
C ASP A 187 -22.30 -2.00 15.87
N LEU A 188 -21.14 -1.84 15.24
CA LEU A 188 -19.88 -2.49 15.63
C LEU A 188 -19.58 -2.27 17.12
N ARG A 189 -19.97 -1.12 17.66
CA ARG A 189 -19.88 -0.83 19.10
C ARG A 189 -20.72 -1.78 19.93
N ASP A 190 -21.95 -2.08 19.51
CA ASP A 190 -22.87 -2.95 20.25
C ASP A 190 -22.38 -4.39 20.25
N LEU A 191 -21.90 -4.87 19.09
CA LEU A 191 -21.25 -6.18 18.97
C LEU A 191 -20.08 -6.29 19.96
N VAL A 192 -19.13 -5.36 19.90
CA VAL A 192 -17.92 -5.38 20.74
C VAL A 192 -18.26 -5.25 22.23
N SER A 193 -19.27 -4.46 22.57
CA SER A 193 -19.70 -4.24 23.95
C SER A 193 -20.47 -5.42 24.53
N GLY A 194 -21.21 -6.15 23.69
CA GLY A 194 -22.02 -7.32 24.06
C GLY A 194 -21.22 -8.62 24.24
N LEU A 195 -20.02 -8.72 23.65
CA LEU A 195 -19.17 -9.89 23.82
C LEU A 195 -18.81 -10.12 25.30
N ALA A 196 -18.73 -11.40 25.71
CA ALA A 196 -18.12 -11.79 26.98
C ALA A 196 -16.63 -11.40 27.03
N LEU A 197 -16.05 -11.25 28.22
CA LEU A 197 -14.65 -10.82 28.37
C LEU A 197 -13.68 -11.74 27.62
N ASP A 198 -13.82 -13.05 27.75
CA ASP A 198 -12.95 -14.02 27.09
C ASP A 198 -13.06 -13.97 25.56
N SER A 199 -14.29 -13.93 25.03
CA SER A 199 -14.56 -13.79 23.60
C SER A 199 -13.93 -12.52 23.04
N TYR A 200 -14.13 -11.37 23.71
CA TYR A 200 -13.50 -10.12 23.29
C TYR A 200 -11.97 -10.18 23.28
N LEU A 201 -11.34 -10.77 24.29
CA LEU A 201 -9.87 -10.86 24.33
C LEU A 201 -9.33 -11.73 23.18
N ARG A 202 -10.05 -12.80 22.80
CA ARG A 202 -9.73 -13.60 21.61
C ARG A 202 -9.90 -12.80 20.32
N VAL A 203 -11.03 -12.09 20.16
CA VAL A 203 -11.29 -11.21 19.01
C VAL A 203 -10.19 -10.15 18.88
N GLN A 204 -9.86 -9.45 19.97
CA GLN A 204 -8.82 -8.44 20.01
C GLN A 204 -7.46 -9.00 19.57
N SER A 205 -7.05 -10.15 20.13
CA SER A 205 -5.78 -10.79 19.79
C SER A 205 -5.73 -11.21 18.32
N ARG A 206 -6.78 -11.86 17.82
CA ARG A 206 -6.88 -12.29 16.42
C ARG A 206 -6.86 -11.11 15.46
N MET A 207 -7.69 -10.10 15.71
CA MET A 207 -7.76 -8.87 14.91
C MET A 207 -6.38 -8.20 14.78
N VAL A 208 -5.69 -7.96 15.90
CA VAL A 208 -4.36 -7.31 15.88
C VAL A 208 -3.34 -8.15 15.10
N LYS A 209 -3.33 -9.47 15.28
CA LYS A 209 -2.42 -10.39 14.58
C LYS A 209 -2.70 -10.44 13.08
N GLU A 210 -3.96 -10.55 12.69
CA GLU A 210 -4.36 -10.63 11.28
C GLU A 210 -4.06 -9.32 10.56
N LEU A 211 -4.40 -8.16 11.13
CA LEU A 211 -4.09 -6.85 10.52
C LEU A 211 -2.59 -6.58 10.40
N ARG A 212 -1.80 -6.90 11.43
CA ARG A 212 -0.33 -6.74 11.37
C ARG A 212 0.30 -7.67 10.35
N THR A 213 -0.10 -8.95 10.36
CA THR A 213 0.41 -9.94 9.41
C THR A 213 0.09 -9.52 7.99
N TRP A 214 -1.14 -9.07 7.76
CA TRP A 214 -1.57 -8.55 6.47
C TRP A 214 -0.71 -7.36 6.05
N ALA A 215 -0.63 -6.30 6.85
CA ALA A 215 0.12 -5.09 6.50
C ALA A 215 1.60 -5.37 6.18
N ARG A 216 2.25 -6.21 6.99
CA ARG A 216 3.66 -6.59 6.79
C ARG A 216 3.86 -7.45 5.55
N SER A 217 2.98 -8.42 5.31
CA SER A 217 3.08 -9.30 4.15
C SER A 217 2.86 -8.51 2.85
N SER A 218 1.89 -7.60 2.84
CA SER A 218 1.60 -6.75 1.68
C SER A 218 2.76 -5.86 1.28
N LEU A 219 3.27 -5.10 2.25
CA LEU A 219 4.37 -4.18 2.00
C LEU A 219 5.68 -4.94 1.75
N GLY A 220 5.88 -6.07 2.44
CA GLY A 220 7.05 -6.93 2.29
C GLY A 220 7.18 -7.55 0.90
N GLY A 221 6.07 -7.99 0.29
CA GLY A 221 6.08 -8.53 -1.07
C GLY A 221 6.58 -7.51 -2.09
N VAL A 222 6.00 -6.31 -2.07
CA VAL A 222 6.42 -5.21 -2.98
C VAL A 222 7.84 -4.75 -2.68
N ARG A 223 8.22 -4.65 -1.40
CA ARG A 223 9.60 -4.32 -0.98
C ARG A 223 10.60 -5.30 -1.59
N MET A 224 10.36 -6.60 -1.47
CA MET A 224 11.23 -7.63 -2.04
C MET A 224 11.33 -7.52 -3.56
N ALA A 225 10.22 -7.26 -4.26
CA ALA A 225 10.23 -7.07 -5.71
C ALA A 225 11.09 -5.86 -6.12
N VAL A 226 10.95 -4.73 -5.41
CA VAL A 226 11.75 -3.53 -5.67
C VAL A 226 13.22 -3.73 -5.33
N GLU A 227 13.52 -4.40 -4.21
CA GLU A 227 14.87 -4.72 -3.79
C GLU A 227 15.57 -5.67 -4.77
N ALA A 228 14.88 -6.72 -5.22
CA ALA A 228 15.41 -7.67 -6.20
C ALA A 228 15.72 -7.00 -7.56
N ALA A 229 14.87 -6.05 -7.98
CA ALA A 229 15.04 -5.32 -9.23
C ALA A 229 16.20 -4.32 -9.19
N LEU A 230 16.31 -3.56 -8.10
CA LEU A 230 17.21 -2.41 -8.01
C LEU A 230 18.55 -2.69 -7.34
N LYS A 231 18.66 -3.79 -6.57
CA LYS A 231 19.88 -4.19 -5.84
C LYS A 231 20.53 -3.00 -5.12
N GLU A 232 21.64 -2.48 -5.64
CA GLU A 232 22.41 -1.38 -5.06
C GLU A 232 21.62 -0.05 -5.03
N SER A 233 20.74 0.19 -6.00
CA SER A 233 19.91 1.40 -6.06
C SER A 233 18.71 1.35 -5.10
N PHE A 234 18.44 0.21 -4.45
CA PHE A 234 17.34 0.06 -3.51
C PHE A 234 17.49 0.94 -2.26
N PHE A 235 18.72 1.30 -1.87
CA PHE A 235 18.98 2.11 -0.67
C PHE A 235 18.18 3.42 -0.64
N VAL A 236 17.91 4.01 -1.80
CA VAL A 236 17.11 5.25 -1.92
C VAL A 236 15.64 5.02 -1.51
N TYR A 237 15.12 3.81 -1.71
CA TYR A 237 13.73 3.44 -1.43
C TYR A 237 13.56 2.79 -0.05
N SER A 238 14.61 2.21 0.52
CA SER A 238 14.52 1.42 1.77
C SER A 238 13.96 2.24 2.95
N GLN A 239 14.41 3.50 3.08
CA GLN A 239 13.89 4.40 4.12
C GLN A 239 12.40 4.72 3.93
N GLY A 240 11.96 4.84 2.67
CA GLY A 240 10.55 5.03 2.33
C GLY A 240 9.69 3.84 2.75
N PHE A 241 10.14 2.62 2.48
CA PHE A 241 9.46 1.40 2.91
C PHE A 241 9.41 1.25 4.44
N ASP A 242 10.48 1.62 5.15
CA ASP A 242 10.48 1.57 6.62
C ASP A 242 9.49 2.60 7.20
N SER A 243 9.43 3.81 6.63
CA SER A 243 8.45 4.83 7.01
C SER A 243 7.00 4.39 6.74
N MET A 244 6.74 3.81 5.58
CA MET A 244 5.43 3.24 5.24
C MET A 244 5.01 2.12 6.20
N ALA A 245 5.97 1.25 6.59
CA ALA A 245 5.69 0.19 7.56
C ALA A 245 5.29 0.77 8.93
N ASP A 246 6.00 1.81 9.38
CA ASP A 246 5.66 2.52 10.62
C ASP A 246 4.25 3.16 10.53
N CYS A 247 3.90 3.81 9.41
CA CYS A 247 2.57 4.40 9.20
C CYS A 247 1.43 3.36 9.18
N LEU A 248 1.65 2.17 8.60
CA LEU A 248 0.66 1.08 8.63
C LEU A 248 0.46 0.56 10.07
N GLU A 249 1.55 0.40 10.83
CA GLU A 249 1.45 0.01 12.24
C GLU A 249 0.71 1.06 13.07
N ASP A 250 0.93 2.36 12.82
CA ASP A 250 0.18 3.44 13.45
C ASP A 250 -1.32 3.41 13.09
N SER A 251 -1.66 3.03 11.85
CA SER A 251 -3.05 2.83 11.43
C SER A 251 -3.71 1.66 12.17
N VAL A 252 -3.01 0.52 12.31
CA VAL A 252 -3.49 -0.62 13.10
C VAL A 252 -3.66 -0.22 14.57
N ALA A 253 -2.67 0.46 15.15
CA ALA A 253 -2.71 0.93 16.54
C ALA A 253 -3.88 1.89 16.78
N SER A 254 -4.12 2.82 15.85
CA SER A 254 -5.23 3.77 15.90
C SER A 254 -6.59 3.08 15.84
N PHE A 255 -6.72 2.04 15.01
CA PHE A 255 -7.94 1.24 14.96
C PHE A 255 -8.13 0.46 16.27
N TRP A 256 -7.08 -0.17 16.80
CA TRP A 256 -7.13 -0.89 18.07
C TRP A 256 -7.55 0.02 19.24
N VAL A 257 -7.07 1.26 19.29
CA VAL A 257 -7.55 2.26 20.27
C VAL A 257 -9.05 2.47 20.19
N ARG A 258 -9.63 2.55 18.97
CA ARG A 258 -11.08 2.70 18.80
C ARG A 258 -11.83 1.49 19.35
N VAL A 259 -11.33 0.28 19.12
CA VAL A 259 -11.91 -0.96 19.68
C VAL A 259 -11.87 -0.96 21.21
N LEU A 260 -10.77 -0.51 21.82
CA LEU A 260 -10.69 -0.34 23.27
C LEU A 260 -11.73 0.68 23.77
N GLN A 261 -11.92 1.79 23.05
CA GLN A 261 -12.90 2.83 23.40
C GLN A 261 -14.35 2.36 23.28
N MET A 262 -14.67 1.54 22.27
CA MET A 262 -16.01 0.96 22.09
C MET A 262 -16.44 0.20 23.35
N ARG A 263 -15.52 -0.54 23.98
CA ARG A 263 -15.80 -1.35 25.18
C ARG A 263 -15.55 -0.66 26.52
N GLN A 264 -15.15 0.61 26.52
CA GLN A 264 -14.72 1.32 27.73
C GLN A 264 -15.80 1.35 28.83
N ALA A 265 -17.08 1.45 28.44
CA ALA A 265 -18.19 1.45 29.41
C ALA A 265 -18.30 0.10 30.14
N CYS A 266 -18.20 -1.01 29.41
CA CYS A 266 -18.23 -2.36 29.97
C CYS A 266 -17.04 -2.61 30.92
N HIS A 267 -15.87 -2.03 30.63
CA HIS A 267 -14.70 -2.19 31.50
C HIS A 267 -14.89 -1.59 32.90
N ARG A 268 -15.74 -0.58 33.06
CA ARG A 268 -16.02 0.06 34.35
C ARG A 268 -16.86 -0.81 35.29
N SER A 269 -17.62 -1.77 34.75
CA SER A 269 -18.44 -2.69 35.55
C SER A 269 -17.74 -4.01 35.88
N LEU A 270 -16.55 -4.26 35.31
CA LEU A 270 -15.77 -5.47 35.59
C LEU A 270 -15.27 -5.55 37.04
N LYS A 271 -15.15 -6.77 37.57
CA LYS A 271 -14.39 -7.00 38.81
C LYS A 271 -12.91 -6.65 38.59
N LEU A 272 -12.21 -6.32 39.67
CA LEU A 272 -10.79 -5.93 39.59
C LEU A 272 -9.94 -7.01 38.92
N SER A 273 -10.17 -8.29 39.24
CA SER A 273 -9.46 -9.42 38.62
C SER A 273 -9.67 -9.51 37.10
N GLU A 274 -10.90 -9.29 36.65
CA GLU A 274 -11.29 -9.29 35.23
C GLU A 274 -10.68 -8.09 34.49
N PHE A 275 -10.72 -6.91 35.11
CA PHE A 275 -10.11 -5.71 34.56
C PHE A 275 -8.58 -5.85 34.44
N LEU A 276 -7.91 -6.42 35.46
CA LEU A 276 -6.48 -6.69 35.39
C LEU A 276 -6.13 -7.73 34.32
N ARG A 277 -6.99 -8.73 34.11
CA ARG A 277 -6.83 -9.70 33.01
C ARG A 277 -6.89 -9.00 31.65
N HIS A 278 -7.85 -8.09 31.44
CA HIS A 278 -7.93 -7.25 30.23
C HIS A 278 -6.65 -6.44 30.01
N VAL A 279 -6.16 -5.78 31.05
CA VAL A 279 -4.93 -4.98 30.99
C VAL A 279 -3.73 -5.86 30.64
N SER A 280 -3.59 -7.03 31.27
CA SER A 280 -2.50 -7.96 31.02
C SER A 280 -2.52 -8.50 29.59
N ALA A 281 -3.70 -8.91 29.10
CA ALA A 281 -3.86 -9.39 27.73
C ALA A 281 -3.54 -8.31 26.70
N THR A 282 -4.05 -7.09 26.89
CA THR A 282 -3.77 -5.95 26.01
C THR A 282 -2.28 -5.59 26.01
N ARG A 283 -1.62 -5.63 27.18
CA ARG A 283 -0.16 -5.42 27.28
C ARG A 283 0.64 -6.53 26.60
N GLY A 284 0.19 -7.78 26.69
CA GLY A 284 0.82 -8.90 25.99
C GLY A 284 0.90 -8.69 24.48
N GLU A 285 -0.15 -8.14 23.88
CA GLU A 285 -0.21 -7.85 22.43
C GLU A 285 0.63 -6.61 22.01
N LEU A 286 1.04 -5.76 22.95
CA LEU A 286 1.96 -4.65 22.69
C LEU A 286 3.42 -5.12 22.52
N GLY A 287 3.73 -6.39 22.86
CA GLY A 287 5.09 -6.88 23.01
C GLY A 287 5.65 -6.49 24.37
N GLY A 288 6.38 -7.41 25.01
CA GLY A 288 6.96 -7.17 26.33
C GLY A 288 7.93 -5.99 26.36
N ASP A 289 8.12 -5.41 27.55
CA ASP A 289 9.07 -4.33 27.93
C ASP A 289 10.56 -4.65 27.65
N GLN A 290 10.88 -5.57 26.73
CA GLN A 290 12.24 -5.93 26.37
C GLN A 290 12.89 -4.86 25.48
N GLY A 291 13.45 -3.84 26.14
CA GLY A 291 14.85 -3.44 25.93
C GLY A 291 15.33 -2.89 24.58
N GLY A 292 14.47 -2.68 23.58
CA GLY A 292 14.84 -2.06 22.31
C GLY A 292 14.21 -0.67 22.18
N GLY A 293 15.01 0.40 22.23
CA GLY A 293 14.54 1.81 22.23
C GLY A 293 13.61 2.23 21.07
N ARG A 294 13.46 1.42 20.01
CA ARG A 294 12.47 1.63 18.93
C ARG A 294 11.11 0.98 19.18
N ALA A 295 11.03 -0.14 19.91
CA ALA A 295 9.77 -0.85 20.17
C ALA A 295 8.88 -0.13 21.19
N ASN A 296 9.50 0.60 22.13
CA ASN A 296 8.74 1.30 23.18
C ASN A 296 7.91 2.50 22.67
N GLY A 297 8.25 3.08 21.52
CA GLY A 297 7.52 4.21 20.92
C GLY A 297 6.31 3.82 20.05
N ARG A 298 6.40 2.70 19.32
CA ARG A 298 5.46 2.34 18.23
C ARG A 298 4.01 2.07 18.66
N HIS A 299 3.77 1.79 19.93
CA HIS A 299 2.42 1.58 20.45
C HIS A 299 2.06 2.53 21.59
N GLY A 300 2.70 3.72 21.61
CA GLY A 300 2.44 4.77 22.59
C GLY A 300 0.95 5.13 22.67
N VAL A 301 0.25 5.22 21.54
CA VAL A 301 -1.19 5.54 21.50
C VAL A 301 -2.05 4.49 22.19
N VAL A 302 -1.79 3.20 21.97
CA VAL A 302 -2.52 2.10 22.61
C VAL A 302 -2.20 2.05 24.10
N ARG A 303 -0.92 2.21 24.47
CA ARG A 303 -0.47 2.27 25.87
C ARG A 303 -1.15 3.43 26.62
N ASN A 304 -1.23 4.60 25.99
CA ASN A 304 -1.88 5.78 26.56
C ASN A 304 -3.39 5.56 26.72
N ALA A 305 -4.05 4.98 25.72
CA ALA A 305 -5.47 4.63 25.82
C ALA A 305 -5.73 3.63 26.96
N LEU A 306 -4.90 2.59 27.09
CA LEU A 306 -5.00 1.63 28.17
C LEU A 306 -4.76 2.27 29.54
N ASN A 307 -3.74 3.12 29.67
CA ASN A 307 -3.47 3.85 30.92
C ASN A 307 -4.63 4.80 31.30
N ALA A 308 -5.26 5.45 30.31
CA ALA A 308 -6.45 6.27 30.54
C ALA A 308 -7.64 5.42 31.03
N GLN A 309 -7.82 4.20 30.49
CA GLN A 309 -8.82 3.26 30.99
C GLN A 309 -8.52 2.82 32.43
N CYS A 310 -7.26 2.49 32.75
CA CYS A 310 -6.85 2.17 34.13
C CYS A 310 -7.17 3.30 35.10
N LYS A 311 -6.83 4.55 34.74
CA LYS A 311 -7.14 5.73 35.55
C LYS A 311 -8.65 5.87 35.77
N SER A 312 -9.43 5.78 34.68
CA SER A 312 -10.89 5.88 34.76
C SER A 312 -11.50 4.76 35.61
N TYR A 313 -10.96 3.54 35.56
CA TYR A 313 -11.42 2.43 36.39
C TYR A 313 -11.15 2.68 37.87
N LEU A 314 -9.93 3.12 38.22
CA LEU A 314 -9.56 3.45 39.60
C LEU A 314 -10.41 4.57 40.19
N GLU A 315 -10.78 5.58 39.40
CA GLU A 315 -11.69 6.64 39.83
C GLU A 315 -13.09 6.10 40.20
N VAL A 316 -13.61 5.14 39.42
CA VAL A 316 -14.90 4.48 39.71
C VAL A 316 -14.81 3.65 40.99
N VAL A 317 -13.76 2.83 41.14
CA VAL A 317 -13.55 2.02 42.34
C VAL A 317 -13.39 2.91 43.58
N HIS A 318 -12.59 3.97 43.50
CA HIS A 318 -12.40 4.92 44.59
C HIS A 318 -13.72 5.59 44.99
N LYS A 319 -14.53 6.02 44.03
CA LYS A 319 -15.85 6.61 44.29
C LYS A 319 -16.77 5.61 44.99
N TYR A 320 -16.80 4.36 44.53
CA TYR A 320 -17.60 3.29 45.14
C TYR A 320 -17.18 3.02 46.60
N CYS A 321 -15.87 2.86 46.85
CA CYS A 321 -15.34 2.66 48.20
C CYS A 321 -15.67 3.85 49.12
N LYS A 322 -15.50 5.08 48.64
CA LYS A 322 -15.85 6.29 49.38
C LYS A 322 -17.33 6.31 49.75
N THR A 323 -18.23 6.01 48.81
CA THR A 323 -19.68 5.95 49.07
C THR A 323 -20.02 4.87 50.10
N LYS A 324 -19.41 3.68 50.01
CA LYS A 324 -19.62 2.61 50.99
C LYS A 324 -19.14 2.98 52.39
N VAL A 325 -17.98 3.61 52.52
CA VAL A 325 -17.45 4.08 53.81
C VAL A 325 -18.34 5.15 54.40
N VAL A 326 -18.78 6.14 53.61
CA VAL A 326 -19.70 7.20 54.08
C VAL A 326 -21.03 6.60 54.54
N SER A 327 -21.59 5.66 53.78
CA SER A 327 -22.82 4.96 54.17
C SER A 327 -22.65 4.16 55.46
N ALA A 328 -21.51 3.48 55.65
CA ALA A 328 -21.22 2.73 56.87
C ALA A 328 -20.94 3.61 58.10
N LEU A 329 -20.58 4.88 57.90
CA LEU A 329 -20.40 5.86 58.98
C LEU A 329 -21.70 6.60 59.36
N GLN A 330 -22.73 6.51 58.50
CA GLN A 330 -24.04 7.14 58.69
C GLN A 330 -25.08 6.18 59.29
N HIS A 331 -24.74 4.90 59.45
CA HIS A 331 -25.53 3.84 60.08
C HIS A 331 -24.78 3.29 61.30
#